data_AF-A0A7C7GLU4-F1
#
_entry.id   AF-A0A7C7GLU4-F1
#
_cell.length_a   1.000
_cell.length_b   1.000
_cell.length_c   1.000
_cell.angle_alpha   90.00
_cell.angle_beta   90.00
_cell.angle_gamma   90.00
#
_symmetry.space_group_name_H-M   'P 1'
#
loop_
_entity.id
_entity.type
_entity.pdbx_description
1 polymer ?
#
loop_
_entity_poly.entity_id
_entity_poly.type
_entity_poly.pdbx_seq_one_letter_code
_entity_poly.pdbx_strand_id
1 'polypeptide(L)'
;MPLKPCYECNKEISTKAIICPQCGAPQKKGPLGKQALYSVALVYSVLFWYLFHPYWTEEWVEITKGTWILTANFICGVIYVGGFYLWNKFFYRNWRK
;
A
#
# COMPACT_ATOMS: atom_id res chain seq x y z
N MET A 1 8.45 -12.37 22.64
CA MET A 1 8.91 -11.28 21.74
C MET A 1 9.59 -11.93 20.55
N PRO A 2 9.26 -11.62 19.28
CA PRO A 2 9.89 -12.26 18.14
C PRO A 2 11.36 -11.83 18.04
N LEU A 3 12.28 -12.79 18.19
CA LEU A 3 13.72 -12.60 18.05
C LEU A 3 14.17 -13.07 16.66
N LYS A 4 15.07 -12.31 16.04
CA LYS A 4 15.73 -12.67 14.77
C LYS A 4 17.23 -12.83 15.01
N PRO A 5 17.93 -13.77 14.37
CA PRO A 5 19.37 -13.83 14.45
C PRO A 5 19.99 -12.64 13.71
N CYS A 6 21.01 -12.03 14.31
CA CYS A 6 21.81 -11.00 13.67
C CYS A 6 22.62 -11.60 12.52
N TYR A 7 22.60 -10.97 11.34
CA TYR A 7 23.31 -11.48 10.15
C TYR A 7 24.84 -11.59 10.31
N GLU A 8 25.46 -10.82 11.21
CA GLU A 8 26.90 -10.93 11.49
C GLU A 8 27.23 -11.86 12.66
N CYS A 9 26.73 -11.55 13.86
CA CYS A 9 27.11 -12.27 15.07
C CYS A 9 26.22 -13.46 15.42
N ASN A 10 25.17 -13.74 14.63
CA ASN A 10 24.16 -14.79 14.86
C ASN A 10 23.45 -14.75 16.24
N LYS A 11 23.71 -13.73 17.06
CA LYS A 11 23.00 -13.53 18.34
C LYS A 11 21.56 -13.13 18.10
N GLU A 12 20.69 -13.60 18.98
CA GLU A 12 19.27 -13.27 18.96
C GLU A 12 19.07 -11.79 19.32
N ILE A 13 18.42 -11.06 18.43
CA ILE A 13 18.11 -9.64 18.60
C ILE A 13 16.62 -9.40 18.40
N SER A 14 16.10 -8.35 19.04
CA SER A 14 14.72 -7.92 18.82
C SER A 14 14.49 -7.58 17.34
N THR A 15 13.38 -8.04 16.78
CA THR A 15 12.97 -7.76 15.40
C THR A 15 12.91 -6.25 15.08
N LYS A 16 12.62 -5.41 16.08
CA LYS A 16 12.60 -3.94 15.98
C LYS A 16 13.97 -3.27 16.12
N ALA A 17 15.02 -4.00 16.49
CA ALA A 17 16.36 -3.42 16.65
C ALA A 17 16.90 -2.94 15.30
N ILE A 18 17.23 -1.64 15.22
CA ILE A 18 17.84 -1.00 14.04
C ILE A 18 19.35 -1.27 14.02
N ILE A 19 19.96 -1.44 15.18
CA ILE A 19 21.39 -1.71 15.37
C ILE A 19 21.49 -2.90 16.32
N CYS A 20 22.38 -3.85 16.02
CA CYS A 20 22.65 -4.96 16.93
C CYS A 20 23.38 -4.44 18.18
N PRO A 21 22.85 -4.66 19.41
CA PRO A 21 23.51 -4.20 20.63
C PRO A 21 24.81 -4.95 20.94
N GLN A 22 25.06 -6.08 20.27
CA GLN A 22 26.20 -6.95 20.54
C GLN A 22 27.38 -6.71 19.58
N CYS A 23 27.11 -6.44 18.30
CA CYS A 23 28.16 -6.21 17.30
C CYS A 23 28.11 -4.83 16.64
N GLY A 24 27.10 -3.99 16.95
CA GLY A 24 26.94 -2.67 16.33
C GLY A 24 26.48 -2.71 14.86
N ALA A 25 26.28 -3.89 14.28
CA ALA A 25 25.89 -4.02 12.88
C ALA A 25 24.49 -3.42 12.61
N PRO A 26 24.34 -2.59 11.55
CA PRO A 26 23.06 -2.03 11.16
C PRO A 26 22.15 -3.13 10.61
N GLN A 27 20.97 -3.29 11.21
CA GLN A 27 19.97 -4.24 10.76
C GLN A 27 19.10 -3.59 9.69
N LYS A 28 18.86 -4.32 8.59
CA LYS A 28 17.92 -3.86 7.55
C LYS A 28 16.56 -3.61 8.19
N LYS A 29 16.08 -2.36 8.12
CA LYS A 29 14.69 -2.01 8.43
C LYS A 29 13.80 -2.87 7.53
N GLY A 30 12.78 -3.50 8.12
CA GLY A 30 11.79 -4.28 7.37
C GLY A 30 11.13 -3.43 6.27
N PRO A 31 10.38 -4.05 5.34
CA PRO A 31 9.80 -3.40 4.16
C PRO A 31 8.75 -2.29 4.44
N LEU A 32 8.60 -1.87 5.70
CA LEU A 32 7.63 -0.91 6.22
C LEU A 32 7.63 0.42 5.44
N GLY A 33 8.80 0.87 4.96
CA GLY A 33 8.91 2.08 4.13
C GLY A 33 8.26 1.94 2.75
N LYS A 34 8.44 0.80 2.07
CA LYS A 34 7.81 0.56 0.76
C LYS A 34 6.30 0.38 0.91
N GLN A 35 5.87 -0.24 2.01
CA GLN A 35 4.45 -0.44 2.32
C GLN A 35 3.71 0.89 2.51
N ALA A 36 4.27 1.82 3.31
CA ALA A 36 3.67 3.14 3.48
C ALA A 36 3.58 3.90 2.14
N LEU A 37 4.61 3.78 1.30
CA LEU A 37 4.66 4.44 0.00
C LEU A 37 3.54 3.98 -0.94
N TYR A 38 3.32 2.67 -1.05
CA TYR A 38 2.22 2.15 -1.85
C TYR A 38 0.85 2.43 -1.25
N SER A 39 0.70 2.42 0.09
CA SER A 39 -0.56 2.85 0.73
C SER A 39 -0.89 4.30 0.37
N VAL A 40 0.10 5.19 0.44
CA VAL A 40 -0.05 6.59 0.04
C VAL A 40 -0.39 6.71 -1.44
N ALA A 41 0.26 5.92 -2.31
CA ALA A 41 -0.03 5.93 -3.75
C ALA A 41 -1.46 5.47 -4.06
N LEU A 42 -1.99 4.47 -3.34
CA LEU A 42 -3.37 4.00 -3.50
C LEU A 42 -4.37 5.07 -3.04
N VAL A 43 -4.13 5.69 -1.88
CA VAL A 43 -4.99 6.80 -1.41
C VAL A 43 -4.94 7.99 -2.38
N TYR A 44 -3.76 8.32 -2.90
CA TYR A 44 -3.60 9.39 -3.87
C TYR A 44 -4.34 9.10 -5.18
N SER A 45 -4.31 7.86 -5.69
CA SER A 45 -5.04 7.51 -6.90
C SER A 45 -6.56 7.59 -6.73
N VAL A 46 -7.10 7.26 -5.54
CA VAL A 46 -8.50 7.49 -5.17
C VAL A 46 -8.84 8.97 -5.21
N LEU A 47 -8.08 9.79 -4.47
CA LEU A 47 -8.34 11.22 -4.38
C LEU A 47 -8.23 11.90 -5.75
N PHE A 48 -7.19 11.56 -6.50
CA PHE A 48 -6.97 12.07 -7.85
C PHE A 48 -8.17 11.75 -8.75
N TRP A 49 -8.67 10.51 -8.74
CA TRP A 49 -9.86 10.15 -9.50
C TRP A 49 -11.06 11.01 -9.11
N TYR A 50 -11.43 11.07 -7.82
CA TYR A 50 -12.62 11.81 -7.41
C TYR A 50 -12.52 13.33 -7.60
N LEU A 51 -11.32 13.91 -7.50
CA LEU A 51 -11.09 15.36 -7.68
C LEU A 51 -11.01 15.78 -9.15
N PHE A 52 -10.35 14.98 -9.99
CA PHE A 52 -10.07 15.33 -11.39
C PHE A 52 -11.05 14.71 -12.38
N HIS A 53 -11.82 13.70 -11.98
CA HIS A 53 -12.88 13.13 -12.81
C HIS A 53 -13.86 14.20 -13.34
N PRO A 54 -14.42 15.12 -12.53
CA PRO A 54 -15.36 16.13 -13.02
C PRO A 54 -14.80 16.93 -14.19
N TYR A 55 -13.58 17.44 -14.04
CA TYR A 55 -12.86 18.24 -15.05
C TYR A 55 -12.64 17.52 -16.39
N TRP A 56 -12.58 16.19 -16.38
CA TRP A 56 -12.39 15.39 -17.60
C TRP A 56 -13.70 14.84 -18.15
N THR A 57 -14.78 14.85 -17.36
CA THR A 57 -16.06 14.24 -17.72
C THR A 57 -17.13 15.19 -18.25
N GLU A 58 -17.03 16.51 -18.07
CA GLU A 58 -18.04 17.47 -18.56
C GLU A 58 -18.44 17.20 -20.03
N GLU A 59 -17.45 16.94 -20.89
CA GLU A 59 -17.65 16.66 -22.33
C GLU A 59 -18.31 15.30 -22.62
N TRP A 60 -18.08 14.30 -21.77
CA TRP A 60 -18.61 12.94 -21.94
C TRP A 60 -20.03 12.77 -21.38
N VAL A 61 -20.42 13.61 -20.41
CA VAL A 61 -21.71 13.51 -19.71
C VAL A 61 -22.88 13.88 -20.61
N GLU A 62 -22.72 14.91 -21.44
CA GLU A 62 -23.74 15.27 -22.45
C GLU A 62 -23.94 14.16 -23.49
N ILE A 63 -22.84 13.54 -23.96
CA ILE A 63 -22.89 12.47 -24.98
C ILE A 63 -23.56 11.21 -24.45
N THR A 64 -23.34 10.87 -23.17
CA THR A 64 -23.73 9.56 -22.60
C THR A 64 -24.92 9.61 -21.65
N LYS A 65 -25.55 10.79 -21.50
CA LYS A 65 -26.68 11.03 -20.59
C LYS A 65 -26.43 10.52 -19.16
N GLY A 66 -25.20 10.67 -18.66
CA GLY A 66 -24.81 10.26 -17.32
C GLY A 66 -24.58 8.75 -17.09
N THR A 67 -24.86 7.89 -18.09
CA THR A 67 -24.60 6.44 -17.99
C THR A 67 -23.10 6.15 -17.81
N TRP A 68 -22.25 6.98 -18.43
CA TRP A 68 -20.79 6.91 -18.31
C TRP A 68 -20.28 7.13 -16.90
N ILE A 69 -20.86 8.08 -16.16
CA ILE A 69 -20.44 8.34 -14.77
C ILE A 69 -20.73 7.11 -13.90
N LEU A 70 -21.88 6.48 -14.09
CA LEU A 70 -22.32 5.36 -13.26
C LEU A 70 -21.46 4.11 -13.51
N THR A 71 -21.14 3.82 -14.79
CA THR A 71 -20.24 2.71 -15.14
C THR A 71 -18.80 2.99 -14.73
N ALA A 72 -18.29 4.21 -14.91
CA ALA A 72 -16.93 4.58 -14.50
C ALA A 72 -16.75 4.49 -12.98
N ASN A 73 -17.70 5.00 -12.19
CA ASN A 73 -17.69 4.88 -10.73
C ASN A 73 -17.77 3.41 -10.27
N PHE A 74 -18.56 2.58 -10.95
CA PHE A 74 -18.65 1.16 -10.64
C PHE A 74 -17.32 0.43 -10.91
N ILE A 75 -16.71 0.66 -12.08
CA ILE A 75 -15.41 0.06 -12.45
C ILE A 75 -14.32 0.49 -11.46
N CYS A 76 -14.26 1.79 -11.11
CA CYS A 76 -13.30 2.28 -10.13
C CYS A 76 -13.53 1.65 -8.75
N GLY A 77 -14.77 1.56 -8.29
CA GLY A 77 -15.13 0.86 -7.05
C GLY A 77 -14.62 -0.58 -7.02
N VAL A 78 -14.79 -1.33 -8.12
CA VAL A 78 -14.28 -2.71 -8.24
C VAL A 78 -12.75 -2.77 -8.20
N ILE A 79 -12.06 -1.86 -8.89
CA ILE A 79 -10.59 -1.78 -8.88
C ILE A 79 -10.09 -1.45 -7.46
N TYR A 80 -10.75 -0.54 -6.75
CA TYR A 80 -10.35 -0.18 -5.39
C TYR A 80 -10.61 -1.31 -4.39
N VAL A 81 -11.78 -1.95 -4.43
CA VAL A 81 -12.09 -3.10 -3.55
C VAL A 81 -11.15 -4.27 -3.85
N GLY A 82 -10.92 -4.57 -5.12
CA GLY A 82 -9.98 -5.61 -5.56
C GLY A 82 -8.54 -5.30 -5.15
N GLY A 83 -8.11 -4.05 -5.37
CA GLY A 83 -6.81 -3.53 -4.98
C GLY A 83 -6.60 -3.61 -3.46
N PHE A 84 -7.59 -3.18 -2.67
CA PHE A 84 -7.56 -3.25 -1.21
C PHE A 84 -7.57 -4.69 -0.69
N TYR A 85 -8.34 -5.59 -1.31
CA TYR A 85 -8.36 -7.00 -0.95
C TYR A 85 -7.01 -7.69 -1.24
N LEU A 86 -6.45 -7.47 -2.44
CA LEU A 86 -5.14 -7.99 -2.81
C LEU A 86 -4.05 -7.41 -1.91
N TRP A 87 -4.10 -6.10 -1.65
CA TRP A 87 -3.26 -5.44 -0.67
C TRP A 87 -3.33 -6.16 0.68
N ASN A 88 -4.53 -6.25 1.28
CA ASN A 88 -4.69 -6.92 2.57
C ASN A 88 -4.13 -8.35 2.56
N LYS A 89 -4.43 -9.14 1.54
CA LYS A 89 -3.95 -10.53 1.40
C LYS A 89 -2.43 -10.65 1.32
N PHE A 90 -1.76 -9.80 0.54
CA PHE A 90 -0.30 -9.84 0.40
C PHE A 90 0.41 -9.26 1.63
N PHE A 91 -0.13 -8.20 2.23
CA PHE A 91 0.52 -7.51 3.35
C PHE A 91 0.27 -8.18 4.71
N TYR A 92 -0.91 -8.74 4.99
CA TYR A 92 -1.13 -9.54 6.21
C TYR A 92 -0.17 -10.74 6.28
N ARG A 93 0.14 -11.32 5.12
CA ARG A 93 1.03 -12.48 5.02
C ARG A 93 2.50 -12.12 5.26
N ASN A 94 2.92 -10.89 4.94
CA ASN A 94 4.27 -10.39 5.23
C ASN A 94 4.44 -9.89 6.66
N TRP A 95 3.35 -9.57 7.38
CA TRP A 95 3.42 -9.09 8.77
C TRP A 95 3.56 -10.21 9.81
N ARG A 96 3.20 -11.46 9.44
CA ARG A 96 3.31 -12.66 10.30
C ARG A 96 4.60 -13.48 10.12
N LYS A 97 5.48 -13.10 9.19
CA LYS A 97 6.80 -13.71 9.01
C LYS A 97 7.86 -12.83 9.64
#